data_AF-A0A840N0G1-F1
#
_entry.id   AF-A0A840N0G1-F1
#
_cell.length_a   1.000
_cell.length_b   1.000
_cell.length_c   1.000
_cell.angle_alpha   90.00
_cell.angle_beta   90.00
_cell.angle_gamma   90.00
#
_symmetry.space_group_name_H-M   'P 1'
#
loop_
_entity.id
_entity.type
_entity.pdbx_description
1 polymer ?
#
loop_
_entity_poly.entity_id
_entity_poly.type
_entity_poly.pdbx_seq_one_letter_code
_entity_poly.pdbx_strand_id
1 'polypeptide(L)'
;MLRRKSIALSLISLTMVSGGLALDQTTTLPPGAQTAQTDKQDAATQATGAIPSKSEPINAAPVQPAEATSAPAPVPLSQAEQKAADNKAALDALLAEATALKTSYENLRRSRNKTPVSLSTFRSMELRLQMAAAADPANAPALDMANAMRMIQYAILQPSVQIAAVANRELYAHEMGQRMRDDGMKVVASGRGNSTVRFVSPQMTRQMAMQLVETAKIPEQARALQFRRVVFSSGRRSWTYDVARGRLR
;
A
#
# COMPACT_ATOMS: atom_id res chain seq x y z
N MET A 1 -8.39 44.30 -36.25
CA MET A 1 -9.19 44.45 -35.01
C MET A 1 -8.63 43.51 -33.95
N LEU A 2 -8.25 44.00 -32.76
CA LEU A 2 -7.78 43.16 -31.64
C LEU A 2 -8.72 43.31 -30.44
N ARG A 3 -9.24 42.21 -29.90
CA ARG A 3 -9.91 42.21 -28.57
C ARG A 3 -8.93 41.66 -27.53
N ARG A 4 -8.33 42.55 -26.73
CA ARG A 4 -7.66 42.17 -25.48
C ARG A 4 -8.74 41.70 -24.49
N LYS A 5 -8.50 40.58 -23.79
CA LYS A 5 -9.27 40.18 -22.59
C LYS A 5 -8.37 40.31 -21.38
N SER A 6 -8.69 41.24 -20.49
CA SER A 6 -8.11 41.33 -19.15
C SER A 6 -8.94 40.47 -18.20
N ILE A 7 -8.29 39.68 -17.34
CA ILE A 7 -8.91 39.01 -16.19
C ILE A 7 -7.98 39.22 -14.99
N ALA A 8 -8.57 39.44 -13.81
CA ALA A 8 -7.90 40.04 -12.67
C ALA A 8 -6.94 39.10 -11.90
N LEU A 9 -5.99 39.71 -11.20
CA LEU A 9 -5.38 39.10 -10.02
C LEU A 9 -6.44 39.03 -8.90
N SER A 10 -6.46 37.92 -8.17
CA SER A 10 -7.18 37.80 -6.90
C SER A 10 -6.17 37.49 -5.81
N LEU A 11 -5.99 38.41 -4.85
CA LEU A 11 -5.29 38.09 -3.62
C LEU A 11 -6.23 37.33 -2.70
N ILE A 12 -5.74 36.29 -2.04
CA ILE A 12 -6.39 35.69 -0.88
C ILE A 12 -5.39 35.72 0.27
N SER A 13 -5.77 36.42 1.35
CA SER A 13 -4.91 36.73 2.48
C SER A 13 -4.80 35.58 3.47
N LEU A 14 -3.72 35.59 4.26
CA LEU A 14 -3.57 34.76 5.45
C LEU A 14 -4.62 35.12 6.52
N THR A 15 -5.16 34.11 7.20
CA THR A 15 -5.72 34.23 8.55
C THR A 15 -5.22 33.10 9.44
N MET A 16 -4.82 33.47 10.65
CA MET A 16 -4.49 32.60 11.79
C MET A 16 -4.97 33.31 13.07
N VAL A 17 -4.79 32.64 14.21
CA VAL A 17 -4.81 33.17 15.60
C VAL A 17 -6.12 33.00 16.40
N SER A 18 -6.14 31.88 17.14
CA SER A 18 -6.60 31.72 18.54
C SER A 18 -8.07 31.93 18.95
N GLY A 19 -8.45 31.27 20.05
CA GLY A 19 -9.63 31.60 20.85
C GLY A 19 -10.40 30.37 21.30
N GLY A 20 -10.14 29.87 22.51
CA GLY A 20 -10.92 28.82 23.16
C GLY A 20 -11.45 29.27 24.51
N LEU A 21 -12.58 28.70 24.93
CA LEU A 21 -13.10 28.74 26.30
C LEU A 21 -13.89 27.45 26.55
N ALA A 22 -14.02 27.04 27.81
CA ALA A 22 -14.63 25.76 28.21
C ALA A 22 -15.74 25.98 29.24
N LEU A 23 -16.73 25.07 29.25
CA LEU A 23 -17.77 24.88 30.27
C LEU A 23 -18.57 23.59 29.94
N ASP A 24 -19.27 22.95 30.88
CA ASP A 24 -18.74 22.07 31.95
C ASP A 24 -19.81 21.03 32.36
N GLN A 25 -19.42 19.84 32.85
CA GLN A 25 -20.25 18.81 33.54
C GLN A 25 -21.49 18.23 32.78
N THR A 26 -22.10 17.06 33.08
CA THR A 26 -21.92 16.04 34.14
C THR A 26 -22.30 14.61 33.68
N THR A 27 -21.59 13.60 34.20
CA THR A 27 -21.96 12.19 34.56
C THR A 27 -23.27 11.50 34.09
N THR A 28 -23.19 10.28 33.54
CA THR A 28 -23.91 9.05 34.02
C THR A 28 -23.52 7.72 33.33
N LEU A 29 -23.76 6.58 34.03
CA LEU A 29 -23.54 5.16 33.66
C LEU A 29 -24.47 4.27 34.53
N PRO A 30 -24.66 2.95 34.29
CA PRO A 30 -24.69 2.17 33.05
C PRO A 30 -26.17 1.92 32.62
N PRO A 31 -26.95 0.85 32.93
CA PRO A 31 -26.73 -0.57 33.33
C PRO A 31 -27.16 -1.59 32.24
N GLY A 32 -27.38 -2.88 32.56
CA GLY A 32 -28.04 -3.86 31.67
C GLY A 32 -28.39 -5.21 32.33
N ALA A 33 -29.53 -5.82 31.91
CA ALA A 33 -30.06 -7.16 32.29
C ALA A 33 -31.37 -7.44 31.48
N GLN A 34 -31.96 -8.64 31.30
CA GLN A 34 -31.51 -10.06 31.31
C GLN A 34 -32.59 -10.98 30.64
N THR A 35 -32.28 -12.28 30.47
CA THR A 35 -33.14 -13.49 30.27
C THR A 35 -34.67 -13.40 30.14
N ALA A 36 -35.22 -14.23 29.22
CA ALA A 36 -36.48 -14.96 29.43
C ALA A 36 -36.48 -16.34 28.71
N GLN A 37 -36.74 -17.42 29.44
CA GLN A 37 -37.14 -18.74 28.92
C GLN A 37 -38.63 -18.93 29.17
N THR A 38 -39.33 -19.67 28.29
CA THR A 38 -40.57 -20.38 28.64
C THR A 38 -40.67 -21.68 27.83
N ASP A 39 -40.76 -22.82 28.52
CA ASP A 39 -41.00 -24.14 27.92
C ASP A 39 -42.50 -24.53 27.91
N LYS A 40 -42.88 -25.40 26.95
CA LYS A 40 -43.86 -26.52 26.97
C LYS A 40 -44.43 -26.72 25.56
N GLN A 41 -44.34 -27.91 24.93
CA GLN A 41 -45.01 -29.19 25.24
C GLN A 41 -46.55 -29.09 25.25
N ASP A 42 -47.20 -29.72 24.26
CA ASP A 42 -47.92 -30.99 24.50
C ASP A 42 -48.18 -31.78 23.19
N ALA A 43 -48.78 -32.98 23.25
CA ALA A 43 -48.84 -33.95 22.13
C ALA A 43 -50.25 -34.46 21.74
N ALA A 44 -50.42 -34.97 20.49
CA ALA A 44 -51.65 -35.66 20.03
C ALA A 44 -51.48 -36.61 18.80
N THR A 45 -50.92 -37.80 19.04
CA THR A 45 -51.47 -39.15 18.72
C THR A 45 -52.34 -39.44 17.46
N GLN A 46 -51.84 -40.36 16.61
CA GLN A 46 -52.50 -41.42 15.78
C GLN A 46 -53.48 -41.11 14.62
N ALA A 47 -53.10 -41.66 13.44
CA ALA A 47 -53.93 -42.38 12.46
C ALA A 47 -52.98 -43.10 11.44
N THR A 48 -53.27 -44.20 10.73
CA THR A 48 -54.12 -45.41 10.90
C THR A 48 -53.52 -46.51 9.98
N GLY A 49 -53.70 -47.82 10.24
CA GLY A 49 -52.96 -48.90 9.53
C GLY A 49 -53.80 -50.08 8.98
N ALA A 50 -53.12 -51.02 8.30
CA ALA A 50 -53.66 -52.32 7.84
C ALA A 50 -52.53 -53.35 7.58
N ILE A 51 -52.84 -54.66 7.65
CA ILE A 51 -51.95 -55.84 7.42
C ILE A 51 -52.73 -56.89 6.60
N PRO A 52 -52.12 -57.84 5.83
CA PRO A 52 -51.61 -59.13 6.37
C PRO A 52 -50.26 -59.62 5.74
N SER A 53 -49.29 -60.22 6.44
CA SER A 53 -49.20 -61.58 7.05
C SER A 53 -48.77 -62.73 6.12
N LYS A 54 -47.57 -63.33 6.36
CA LYS A 54 -47.29 -64.79 6.17
C LYS A 54 -46.06 -65.25 7.00
N SER A 55 -46.04 -66.54 7.37
CA SER A 55 -45.19 -67.20 8.39
C SER A 55 -43.71 -67.48 7.94
N GLU A 56 -42.68 -67.36 8.79
CA GLU A 56 -42.10 -68.36 9.76
C GLU A 56 -41.25 -69.51 9.14
N PRO A 57 -40.39 -70.23 9.90
CA PRO A 57 -39.39 -69.77 10.89
C PRO A 57 -38.04 -70.55 10.85
N ILE A 58 -36.92 -69.98 11.33
CA ILE A 58 -35.74 -70.76 11.80
C ILE A 58 -35.15 -70.11 13.07
N ASN A 59 -34.69 -70.94 14.01
CA ASN A 59 -34.25 -70.62 15.36
C ASN A 59 -32.74 -70.32 15.46
N ALA A 60 -32.36 -69.29 16.25
CA ALA A 60 -31.02 -69.09 16.78
C ALA A 60 -31.09 -68.41 18.17
N ALA A 61 -30.21 -68.81 19.10
CA ALA A 61 -30.21 -68.36 20.49
C ALA A 61 -29.83 -66.86 20.65
N PRO A 62 -30.29 -66.18 21.73
CA PRO A 62 -30.05 -64.75 21.93
C PRO A 62 -28.57 -64.46 22.18
N VAL A 63 -27.95 -63.70 21.28
CA VAL A 63 -26.63 -63.09 21.52
C VAL A 63 -26.83 -61.93 22.50
N GLN A 64 -26.17 -62.03 23.65
CA GLN A 64 -26.13 -61.00 24.68
C GLN A 64 -25.52 -59.72 24.08
N PRO A 65 -26.20 -58.55 24.16
CA PRO A 65 -25.62 -57.30 23.67
C PRO A 65 -24.32 -57.00 24.43
N ALA A 66 -23.21 -56.91 23.71
CA ALA A 66 -21.97 -56.42 24.27
C ALA A 66 -22.19 -54.98 24.74
N GLU A 67 -21.66 -54.63 25.91
CA GLU A 67 -21.76 -53.28 26.44
C GLU A 67 -21.18 -52.29 25.44
N ALA A 68 -21.96 -51.25 25.10
CA ALA A 68 -21.50 -50.20 24.21
C ALA A 68 -20.46 -49.36 24.97
N THR A 69 -19.19 -49.77 24.91
CA THR A 69 -18.06 -49.01 25.46
C THR A 69 -18.14 -47.58 24.96
N SER A 70 -18.47 -46.67 25.88
CA SER A 70 -18.62 -45.24 25.58
C SER A 70 -17.38 -44.76 24.84
N ALA A 71 -17.58 -44.18 23.64
CA ALA A 71 -16.50 -43.55 22.90
C ALA A 71 -15.78 -42.55 23.85
N PRO A 72 -14.45 -42.63 23.99
CA PRO A 72 -13.74 -41.83 24.98
C PRO A 72 -14.02 -40.35 24.71
N ALA A 73 -14.44 -39.63 25.75
CA ALA A 73 -14.70 -38.20 25.67
C ALA A 73 -13.44 -37.49 25.11
N PRO A 74 -13.60 -36.49 24.21
CA PRO A 74 -12.47 -35.85 23.56
C PRO A 74 -11.50 -35.31 24.60
N VAL A 75 -10.26 -35.82 24.57
CA VAL A 75 -9.22 -35.48 25.55
C VAL A 75 -9.00 -33.97 25.50
N PRO A 76 -9.07 -33.25 26.63
CA PRO A 76 -8.81 -31.81 26.64
C PRO A 76 -7.38 -31.54 26.18
N LEU A 77 -7.21 -30.60 25.24
CA LEU A 77 -5.92 -30.22 24.69
C LEU A 77 -4.92 -29.87 25.79
N SER A 78 -3.68 -30.32 25.65
CA SER A 78 -2.59 -29.89 26.52
C SER A 78 -2.35 -28.39 26.38
N GLN A 79 -1.76 -27.77 27.40
CA GLN A 79 -1.42 -26.34 27.37
C GLN A 79 -0.51 -25.96 26.19
N ALA A 80 0.29 -26.91 25.69
CA ALA A 80 1.13 -26.72 24.51
C ALA A 80 0.30 -26.70 23.21
N GLU A 81 -0.66 -27.61 23.06
CA GLU A 81 -1.56 -27.68 21.91
C GLU A 81 -2.51 -26.48 21.87
N GLN A 82 -3.06 -26.07 23.01
CA GLN A 82 -3.88 -24.85 23.11
C GLN A 82 -3.08 -23.62 22.66
N LYS A 83 -1.86 -23.44 23.19
CA LYS A 83 -0.98 -22.33 22.79
C LYS A 83 -0.61 -22.36 21.31
N ALA A 84 -0.47 -23.54 20.71
CA ALA A 84 -0.25 -23.70 19.27
C ALA A 84 -1.50 -23.32 18.45
N ALA A 85 -2.69 -23.69 18.92
CA ALA A 85 -3.96 -23.27 18.31
C ALA A 85 -4.18 -21.75 18.41
N ASP A 86 -3.90 -21.14 19.56
CA ASP A 86 -3.99 -19.69 19.78
C ASP A 86 -3.04 -18.92 18.86
N ASN A 87 -1.78 -19.37 18.76
CA ASN A 87 -0.78 -18.80 17.85
C ASN A 87 -1.23 -18.89 16.38
N LYS A 88 -1.83 -20.02 15.97
CA LYS A 88 -2.36 -20.20 14.62
C LYS A 88 -3.55 -19.28 14.35
N ALA A 89 -4.51 -19.19 15.27
CA ALA A 89 -5.65 -18.29 15.15
C ALA A 89 -5.22 -16.81 15.06
N ALA A 90 -4.19 -16.42 15.81
CA ALA A 90 -3.58 -15.10 15.73
C ALA A 90 -2.92 -14.85 14.36
N LEU A 91 -2.22 -15.84 13.79
CA LEU A 91 -1.65 -15.75 12.44
C LEU A 91 -2.75 -15.64 11.36
N ASP A 92 -3.78 -16.47 11.43
CA ASP A 92 -4.89 -16.47 10.47
C ASP A 92 -5.65 -15.13 10.49
N ALA A 93 -5.89 -14.55 11.68
CA ALA A 93 -6.48 -13.22 11.84
C ALA A 93 -5.57 -12.10 11.29
N LEU A 94 -4.25 -12.21 11.47
CA LEU A 94 -3.26 -11.26 10.99
C LEU A 94 -3.14 -11.30 9.45
N LEU A 95 -3.24 -12.49 8.84
CA LEU A 95 -3.36 -12.67 7.39
C LEU A 95 -4.70 -12.13 6.84
N ALA A 96 -5.80 -12.25 7.60
CA ALA A 96 -7.09 -11.64 7.25
C ALA A 96 -7.02 -10.10 7.26
N GLU A 97 -6.40 -9.50 8.28
CA GLU A 97 -6.15 -8.04 8.33
C GLU A 97 -5.27 -7.59 7.14
N ALA A 98 -4.22 -8.34 6.82
CA ALA A 98 -3.31 -8.04 5.70
C ALA A 98 -3.98 -8.16 4.32
N THR A 99 -4.87 -9.13 4.12
CA THR A 99 -5.64 -9.27 2.87
C THR A 99 -6.71 -8.20 2.72
N ALA A 100 -7.37 -7.78 3.80
CA ALA A 100 -8.25 -6.62 3.81
C ALA A 100 -7.48 -5.33 3.47
N LEU A 101 -6.29 -5.15 4.05
CA LEU A 101 -5.40 -4.00 3.79
C LEU A 101 -4.94 -3.96 2.31
N LYS A 102 -4.51 -5.10 1.76
CA LYS A 102 -4.19 -5.27 0.34
C LYS A 102 -5.35 -4.89 -0.57
N THR A 103 -6.57 -5.29 -0.19
CA THR A 103 -7.80 -5.04 -0.94
C THR A 103 -8.21 -3.56 -0.90
N SER A 104 -8.02 -2.87 0.24
CA SER A 104 -8.29 -1.44 0.33
C SER A 104 -7.34 -0.61 -0.56
N TYR A 105 -6.06 -0.98 -0.62
CA TYR A 105 -5.10 -0.37 -1.55
C TYR A 105 -5.47 -0.64 -3.02
N GLU A 106 -5.82 -1.87 -3.40
CA GLU A 106 -6.24 -2.15 -4.78
C GLU A 106 -7.53 -1.40 -5.17
N ASN A 107 -8.46 -1.20 -4.23
CA ASN A 107 -9.64 -0.36 -4.46
C ASN A 107 -9.30 1.13 -4.60
N LEU A 108 -8.35 1.67 -3.83
CA LEU A 108 -7.82 3.03 -4.02
C LEU A 108 -7.12 3.17 -5.39
N ARG A 109 -6.25 2.22 -5.74
CA ARG A 109 -5.50 2.17 -7.00
C ARG A 109 -6.42 2.11 -8.23
N ARG A 110 -7.57 1.45 -8.11
CA ARG A 110 -8.62 1.35 -9.14
C ARG A 110 -9.67 2.48 -9.06
N SER A 111 -9.38 3.53 -8.28
CA SER A 111 -10.25 4.69 -7.97
C SER A 111 -11.67 4.36 -7.49
N ARG A 112 -11.91 3.13 -7.02
CA ARG A 112 -13.17 2.66 -6.42
C ARG A 112 -13.36 3.18 -5.01
N ASN A 113 -12.27 3.56 -4.33
CA ASN A 113 -12.27 4.18 -3.03
C ASN A 113 -11.41 5.46 -3.05
N LYS A 114 -11.78 6.46 -2.24
CA LYS A 114 -11.07 7.74 -2.09
C LYS A 114 -10.43 7.92 -0.70
N THR A 115 -10.64 7.01 0.26
CA THR A 115 -9.99 7.10 1.57
C THR A 115 -8.47 7.03 1.41
N PRO A 116 -7.70 7.98 1.99
CA PRO A 116 -6.24 7.93 1.91
C PRO A 116 -5.71 6.69 2.65
N VAL A 117 -4.79 5.97 2.01
CA VAL A 117 -4.14 4.80 2.59
C VAL A 117 -2.88 5.24 3.35
N SER A 118 -2.82 4.92 4.65
CA SER A 118 -1.66 5.24 5.47
C SER A 118 -0.50 4.25 5.25
N LEU A 119 0.69 4.78 4.96
CA LEU A 119 1.91 4.00 4.85
C LEU A 119 2.33 3.37 6.19
N SER A 120 2.02 3.99 7.33
CA SER A 120 2.36 3.44 8.65
C SER A 120 1.64 2.12 8.93
N THR A 121 0.40 1.97 8.48
CA THR A 121 -0.37 0.72 8.62
C THR A 121 0.21 -0.41 7.78
N PHE A 122 0.69 -0.11 6.57
CA PHE A 122 1.39 -1.10 5.73
C PHE A 122 2.74 -1.50 6.33
N ARG A 123 3.49 -0.56 6.91
CA ARG A 123 4.76 -0.84 7.57
C ARG A 123 4.58 -1.62 8.87
N SER A 124 3.56 -1.33 9.67
CA SER A 124 3.26 -2.11 10.88
C SER A 124 2.75 -3.51 10.57
N MET A 125 2.01 -3.68 9.47
CA MET A 125 1.59 -4.99 8.97
C MET A 125 2.78 -5.81 8.45
N GLU A 126 3.67 -5.20 7.64
CA GLU A 126 4.91 -5.84 7.18
C GLU A 126 5.75 -6.37 8.36
N LEU A 127 5.95 -5.55 9.39
CA LEU A 127 6.75 -5.92 10.57
C LEU A 127 6.09 -7.04 11.38
N ARG A 128 4.77 -6.98 11.62
CA ARG A 128 4.02 -8.05 12.30
C ARG A 128 4.11 -9.38 11.54
N LEU A 129 3.98 -9.35 10.21
CA LEU A 129 4.12 -10.52 9.34
C LEU A 129 5.57 -11.06 9.34
N GLN A 130 6.58 -10.19 9.31
CA GLN A 130 8.00 -10.59 9.43
C GLN A 130 8.30 -11.26 10.77
N MET A 131 7.73 -10.76 11.88
CA MET A 131 7.87 -11.40 13.19
C MET A 131 7.20 -12.78 13.23
N ALA A 132 6.00 -12.94 12.64
CA ALA A 132 5.33 -14.23 12.56
C ALA A 132 6.08 -15.26 11.68
N ALA A 133 6.72 -14.82 10.60
CA ALA A 133 7.58 -15.64 9.75
C ALA A 133 8.95 -15.97 10.39
N ALA A 134 9.45 -15.11 11.27
CA ALA A 134 10.69 -15.34 12.02
C ALA A 134 10.49 -16.23 13.26
N ALA A 135 9.27 -16.25 13.82
CA ALA A 135 8.90 -17.10 14.96
C ALA A 135 8.74 -18.59 14.58
N ASP A 136 8.29 -18.87 13.36
CA ASP A 136 8.25 -20.22 12.77
C ASP A 136 8.46 -20.13 11.24
N PRO A 137 9.54 -20.73 10.69
CA PRO A 137 9.82 -20.71 9.25
C PRO A 137 8.80 -21.49 8.41
N ALA A 138 7.92 -22.31 9.01
CA ALA A 138 6.78 -22.90 8.30
C ALA A 138 5.73 -21.87 7.88
N ASN A 139 5.72 -20.67 8.47
CA ASN A 139 4.80 -19.58 8.16
C ASN A 139 5.15 -18.83 6.85
N ALA A 140 5.48 -19.56 5.78
CA ALA A 140 5.75 -18.99 4.45
C ALA A 140 4.66 -18.01 3.95
N PRO A 141 3.34 -18.24 4.17
CA PRO A 141 2.30 -17.27 3.81
C PRO A 141 2.45 -15.91 4.49
N ALA A 142 3.00 -15.85 5.70
CA ALA A 142 3.29 -14.60 6.40
C ALA A 142 4.42 -13.83 5.71
N LEU A 143 5.49 -14.53 5.31
CA LEU A 143 6.61 -13.93 4.58
C LEU A 143 6.19 -13.38 3.21
N ASP A 144 5.40 -14.15 2.45
CA ASP A 144 4.85 -13.71 1.16
C ASP A 144 3.95 -12.49 1.31
N MET A 145 3.10 -12.48 2.33
CA MET A 145 2.24 -11.33 2.62
C MET A 145 3.07 -10.11 3.09
N ALA A 146 4.15 -10.30 3.85
CA ALA A 146 5.05 -9.21 4.24
C ALA A 146 5.71 -8.58 3.01
N ASN A 147 6.20 -9.42 2.09
CA ASN A 147 6.74 -8.98 0.80
C ASN A 147 5.68 -8.22 -0.02
N ALA A 148 4.42 -8.66 -0.01
CA ALA A 148 3.31 -7.92 -0.63
C ALA A 148 3.07 -6.55 0.05
N MET A 149 3.08 -6.46 1.38
CA MET A 149 2.96 -5.18 2.10
C MET A 149 4.09 -4.22 1.74
N ARG A 150 5.33 -4.73 1.68
CA ARG A 150 6.52 -3.95 1.30
C ARG A 150 6.46 -3.44 -0.13
N MET A 151 6.01 -4.27 -1.08
CA MET A 151 5.81 -3.86 -2.47
C MET A 151 4.72 -2.80 -2.62
N ILE A 152 3.66 -2.86 -1.80
CA ILE A 152 2.61 -1.83 -1.79
C ILE A 152 3.13 -0.50 -1.20
N GLN A 153 3.96 -0.53 -0.15
CA GLN A 153 4.63 0.69 0.35
C GLN A 153 5.47 1.38 -0.75
N TYR A 154 6.24 0.60 -1.53
CA TYR A 154 6.97 1.16 -2.67
C TYR A 154 6.04 1.75 -3.74
N ALA A 155 4.91 1.09 -4.03
CA ALA A 155 3.92 1.61 -4.98
C ALA A 155 3.18 2.86 -4.49
N ILE A 156 2.99 3.03 -3.17
CA ILE A 156 2.46 4.25 -2.54
C ILE A 156 3.48 5.40 -2.61
N LEU A 157 4.76 5.12 -2.35
CA LEU A 157 5.83 6.14 -2.36
C LEU A 157 6.25 6.56 -3.77
N GLN A 158 6.17 5.66 -4.76
CA GLN A 158 6.72 5.88 -6.09
C GLN A 158 6.22 7.17 -6.79
N PRO A 159 4.92 7.55 -6.75
CA PRO A 159 4.47 8.83 -7.30
C PRO A 159 5.13 10.04 -6.63
N SER A 160 5.20 10.05 -5.29
CA SER A 160 5.83 11.14 -4.53
C SER A 160 7.32 11.27 -4.82
N VAL A 161 8.04 10.14 -4.93
CA VAL A 161 9.45 10.11 -5.34
C VAL A 161 9.62 10.61 -6.78
N GLN A 162 8.70 10.27 -7.70
CA GLN A 162 8.72 10.82 -9.06
C GLN A 162 8.49 12.34 -9.08
N ILE A 163 7.54 12.86 -8.30
CA ILE A 163 7.26 14.31 -8.20
C ILE A 163 8.48 15.05 -7.64
N ALA A 164 9.06 14.58 -6.53
CA ALA A 164 10.26 15.18 -5.95
C ALA A 164 11.45 15.16 -6.93
N ALA A 165 11.64 14.04 -7.65
CA ALA A 165 12.69 13.93 -8.66
C ALA A 165 12.42 14.79 -9.91
N VAL A 166 11.17 15.14 -10.22
CA VAL A 166 10.83 16.11 -11.28
C VAL A 166 11.14 17.53 -10.81
N ALA A 167 10.71 17.92 -9.60
CA ALA A 167 10.94 19.24 -9.03
C ALA A 167 12.45 19.54 -8.86
N ASN A 168 13.23 18.59 -8.35
CA ASN A 168 14.68 18.76 -8.18
C ASN A 168 15.41 18.98 -9.52
N ARG A 169 14.89 18.43 -10.63
CA ARG A 169 15.43 18.68 -11.99
C ARG A 169 15.06 20.06 -12.52
N GLU A 170 13.88 20.58 -12.17
CA GLU A 170 13.47 21.95 -12.52
C GLU A 170 14.28 22.98 -11.73
N LEU A 171 14.44 22.79 -10.41
CA LEU A 171 15.27 23.63 -9.55
C LEU A 171 16.72 23.68 -10.07
N TYR A 172 17.32 22.54 -10.38
CA TYR A 172 18.67 22.46 -10.96
C TYR A 172 18.80 23.24 -12.28
N ALA A 173 17.86 23.06 -13.21
CA ALA A 173 17.90 23.78 -14.49
C ALA A 173 17.66 25.29 -14.31
N HIS A 174 16.85 25.69 -13.33
CA HIS A 174 16.64 27.09 -12.97
C HIS A 174 17.90 27.71 -12.36
N GLU A 175 18.53 27.07 -11.37
CA GLU A 175 19.79 27.53 -10.76
C GLU A 175 20.92 27.65 -11.78
N MET A 176 21.14 26.62 -12.61
CA MET A 176 22.16 26.66 -13.66
C MET A 176 21.82 27.71 -14.73
N GLY A 177 20.53 27.92 -15.03
CA GLY A 177 20.04 28.99 -15.92
C GLY A 177 20.04 30.40 -15.29
N GLN A 178 20.34 30.52 -14.00
CA GLN A 178 20.71 31.78 -13.36
C GLN A 178 22.23 31.96 -13.43
N ARG A 179 23.02 30.96 -13.01
CA ARG A 179 24.49 31.03 -12.97
C ARG A 179 25.13 31.29 -14.34
N MET A 180 24.62 30.67 -15.39
CA MET A 180 25.16 30.77 -16.76
C MET A 180 24.41 31.80 -17.62
N ARG A 181 23.59 32.66 -17.00
CA ARG A 181 22.80 33.68 -17.70
C ARG A 181 23.70 34.69 -18.41
N ASP A 182 24.77 35.10 -17.74
CA ASP A 182 25.67 36.15 -18.19
C ASP A 182 26.60 35.64 -19.32
N ASP A 183 26.85 34.33 -19.36
CA ASP A 183 27.43 33.61 -20.52
C ASP A 183 26.47 33.51 -21.74
N GLY A 184 25.32 34.20 -21.68
CA GLY A 184 24.27 34.12 -22.69
C GLY A 184 23.58 32.75 -22.79
N MET A 185 23.65 31.93 -21.73
CA MET A 185 23.23 30.53 -21.76
C MET A 185 21.93 30.30 -20.98
N LYS A 186 20.92 29.77 -21.68
CA LYS A 186 19.64 29.38 -21.10
C LYS A 186 19.63 27.88 -20.79
N VAL A 187 19.39 27.52 -19.54
CA VAL A 187 19.26 26.12 -19.10
C VAL A 187 17.79 25.80 -18.83
N VAL A 188 17.31 24.64 -19.30
CA VAL A 188 15.91 24.21 -19.20
C VAL A 188 15.81 22.70 -18.99
N ALA A 189 15.03 22.25 -18.02
CA ALA A 189 14.69 20.83 -17.87
C ALA A 189 13.54 20.45 -18.81
N SER A 190 13.60 19.26 -19.43
CA SER A 190 12.73 18.91 -20.55
C SER A 190 12.54 17.40 -20.75
N GLY A 191 11.56 17.03 -21.58
CA GLY A 191 11.20 15.63 -21.85
C GLY A 191 10.36 15.01 -20.74
N ARG A 192 9.97 13.73 -20.91
CA ARG A 192 9.10 13.03 -19.95
C ARG A 192 9.75 13.01 -18.55
N GLY A 193 9.04 13.54 -17.56
CA GLY A 193 9.53 13.66 -16.18
C GLY A 193 10.78 14.54 -16.05
N ASN A 194 10.94 15.54 -16.93
CA ASN A 194 12.07 16.46 -16.98
C ASN A 194 13.45 15.77 -17.06
N SER A 195 13.48 14.55 -17.59
CA SER A 195 14.65 13.67 -17.61
C SER A 195 15.75 14.06 -18.61
N THR A 196 15.67 15.23 -19.25
CA THR A 196 16.73 15.82 -20.09
C THR A 196 16.93 17.29 -19.77
N VAL A 197 18.08 17.67 -19.20
CA VAL A 197 18.49 19.08 -19.09
C VAL A 197 19.09 19.55 -20.41
N ARG A 198 18.71 20.75 -20.84
CA ARG A 198 19.19 21.36 -22.09
C ARG A 198 19.85 22.71 -21.79
N PHE A 199 21.10 22.86 -22.24
CA PHE A 199 21.89 24.08 -22.23
C PHE A 199 21.83 24.70 -23.63
N VAL A 200 21.37 25.94 -23.76
CA VAL A 200 21.18 26.64 -25.05
C VAL A 200 21.92 27.97 -25.03
N SER A 201 22.88 28.15 -25.94
CA SER A 201 23.53 29.44 -26.20
C SER A 201 23.77 29.58 -27.70
N PRO A 202 23.53 30.74 -28.34
CA PRO A 202 23.80 30.95 -29.77
C PRO A 202 25.23 30.59 -30.19
N GLN A 203 26.20 30.76 -29.27
CA GLN A 203 27.62 30.50 -29.50
C GLN A 203 28.05 29.06 -29.17
N MET A 204 27.12 28.16 -28.79
CA MET A 204 27.44 26.80 -28.36
C MET A 204 28.16 25.99 -29.47
N THR A 205 29.40 25.58 -29.20
CA THR A 205 30.22 24.71 -30.06
C THR A 205 30.39 23.32 -29.45
N ARG A 206 30.90 22.35 -30.24
CA ARG A 206 31.25 21.01 -29.73
C ARG A 206 32.37 21.05 -28.68
N GLN A 207 33.34 21.95 -28.84
CA GLN A 207 34.44 22.13 -27.88
C GLN A 207 33.91 22.70 -26.57
N MET A 208 33.06 23.73 -26.62
CA MET A 208 32.43 24.30 -25.43
C MET A 208 31.52 23.27 -24.72
N ALA A 209 30.79 22.44 -25.48
CA ALA A 209 29.99 21.35 -24.92
C ALA A 209 30.84 20.27 -24.21
N MET A 210 32.02 19.91 -24.76
CA MET A 210 32.98 19.02 -24.07
C MET A 210 33.54 19.67 -22.81
N GLN A 211 33.99 20.93 -22.90
CA GLN A 211 34.55 21.67 -21.77
C GLN A 211 33.54 21.79 -20.62
N LEU A 212 32.27 22.10 -20.90
CA LEU A 212 31.19 22.14 -19.91
C LEU A 212 30.89 20.77 -19.28
N VAL A 213 31.02 19.68 -20.05
CA VAL A 213 30.92 18.31 -19.53
C VAL A 213 32.06 17.99 -18.55
N GLU A 214 33.27 18.50 -18.81
CA GLU A 214 34.47 18.18 -18.05
C GLU A 214 34.67 19.11 -16.82
N THR A 215 34.60 20.43 -16.99
CA THR A 215 34.96 21.40 -15.93
C THR A 215 33.81 21.68 -14.95
N ALA A 216 32.57 21.77 -15.44
CA ALA A 216 31.43 22.22 -14.62
C ALA A 216 30.71 21.08 -13.88
N LYS A 217 31.27 19.86 -13.88
CA LYS A 217 30.72 18.65 -13.21
C LYS A 217 29.27 18.30 -13.58
N ILE A 218 28.80 18.80 -14.73
CA ILE A 218 27.43 18.59 -15.20
C ILE A 218 27.06 17.09 -15.29
N PRO A 219 27.94 16.14 -15.71
CA PRO A 219 27.64 14.70 -15.67
C PRO A 219 27.40 14.14 -14.27
N GLU A 220 28.16 14.58 -13.26
CA GLU A 220 28.02 14.11 -11.88
C GLU A 220 26.66 14.55 -11.30
N GLN A 221 26.35 15.84 -11.45
CA GLN A 221 25.08 16.44 -11.04
C GLN A 221 23.89 15.84 -11.82
N ALA A 222 24.05 15.65 -13.13
CA ALA A 222 23.03 15.02 -13.98
C ALA A 222 22.73 13.59 -13.53
N ARG A 223 23.76 12.81 -13.16
CA ARG A 223 23.61 11.44 -12.65
C ARG A 223 22.95 11.42 -11.27
N ALA A 224 23.36 12.30 -10.35
CA ALA A 224 22.76 12.41 -9.02
C ALA A 224 21.26 12.76 -9.07
N LEU A 225 20.88 13.69 -9.95
CA LEU A 225 19.49 14.09 -10.20
C LEU A 225 18.74 13.15 -11.16
N GLN A 226 19.35 12.02 -11.54
CA GLN A 226 18.80 10.99 -12.41
C GLN A 226 18.28 11.51 -13.77
N PHE A 227 18.93 12.54 -14.33
CA PHE A 227 18.73 12.89 -15.74
C PHE A 227 19.23 11.74 -16.62
N ARG A 228 18.52 11.47 -17.70
CA ARG A 228 18.91 10.48 -18.71
C ARG A 228 19.90 11.06 -19.72
N ARG A 229 19.77 12.36 -20.01
CA ARG A 229 20.55 13.08 -21.03
C ARG A 229 20.85 14.50 -20.59
N VAL A 230 21.98 15.01 -21.06
CA VAL A 230 22.31 16.44 -21.09
C VAL A 230 22.43 16.84 -22.56
N VAL A 231 21.81 17.95 -22.98
CA VAL A 231 21.82 18.40 -24.37
C VAL A 231 22.38 19.83 -24.45
N PHE A 232 23.51 20.00 -25.12
CA PHE A 232 24.10 21.30 -25.44
C PHE A 232 23.66 21.70 -26.85
N SER A 233 23.19 22.93 -27.07
CA SER A 233 22.66 23.33 -28.38
C SER A 233 22.86 24.81 -28.72
N SER A 234 23.09 25.08 -30.00
CA SER A 234 23.12 26.42 -30.61
C SER A 234 21.81 26.79 -31.32
N GLY A 235 20.73 26.05 -31.07
CA GLY A 235 19.46 26.13 -31.83
C GLY A 235 19.55 25.54 -33.24
N ARG A 236 20.70 25.66 -33.93
CA ARG A 236 20.98 25.06 -35.24
C ARG A 236 21.66 23.68 -35.16
N ARG A 237 22.48 23.44 -34.13
CA ARG A 237 23.15 22.15 -33.86
C ARG A 237 22.95 21.75 -32.40
N SER A 238 23.18 20.47 -32.09
CA SER A 238 23.11 19.96 -30.72
C SER A 238 24.01 18.75 -30.50
N TRP A 239 24.60 18.67 -29.31
CA TRP A 239 25.43 17.58 -28.82
C TRP A 239 24.79 17.00 -27.56
N THR A 240 24.64 15.68 -27.50
CA THR A 240 23.87 14.96 -26.47
C THR A 240 24.78 14.06 -25.66
N TYR A 241 24.94 14.36 -24.38
CA TYR A 241 25.61 13.48 -23.43
C TYR A 241 24.60 12.46 -22.89
N ASP A 242 24.89 11.19 -23.10
CA ASP A 242 24.10 10.07 -22.60
C ASP A 242 24.62 9.68 -21.21
N VAL A 243 23.87 10.05 -20.17
CA VAL A 243 24.32 9.97 -18.76
C VAL A 243 24.55 8.52 -18.32
N ALA A 244 23.81 7.57 -18.90
CA ALA A 244 23.98 6.14 -18.63
C ALA A 244 25.17 5.53 -19.38
N ARG A 245 25.65 6.16 -20.46
CA ARG A 245 26.78 5.69 -21.28
C ARG A 245 28.07 6.53 -21.13
N GLY A 246 28.04 7.56 -20.29
CA GLY A 246 29.21 8.39 -19.97
C GLY A 246 29.82 9.18 -21.14
N ARG A 247 29.09 9.42 -22.24
CA ARG A 247 29.66 9.99 -23.48
C ARG A 247 28.80 11.02 -24.18
N LEU A 248 29.46 12.05 -24.74
CA LEU A 248 28.88 13.03 -25.66
C LEU A 248 28.74 12.43 -27.07
N ARG A 249 27.68 12.80 -27.78
CA ARG A 249 27.42 12.54 -29.20
C ARG A 249 27.05 13.83 -29.89
#